data_AF-A0A3C0KZI5-F1
#
_entry.id   AF-A0A3C0KZI5-F1
#
_cell.length_a   1.000
_cell.length_b   1.000
_cell.length_c   1.000
_cell.angle_alpha   90.00
_cell.angle_beta   90.00
_cell.angle_gamma   90.00
#
_symmetry.space_group_name_H-M   'P 1'
#
loop_
_entity.id
_entity.type
_entity.pdbx_description
1 polymer ?
#
loop_
_entity_poly.entity_id
_entity_poly.type
_entity_poly.pdbx_seq_one_letter_code
_entity_poly.pdbx_strand_id
1 'polypeptide(L)' 'ELVGGILVMIGLFTRPAAFICSGTMAVAYWMAHGMRDVFPMLNGGELAAMYCFVFLFIAAKGPGIWSLDKS' A
#
# COMPACT_ATOMS: atom_id res chain seq x y z
N GLU A 1 -1.89 2.89 9.35
CA GLU A 1 -1.13 3.70 8.37
C GLU A 1 0.20 4.25 8.88
N LEU A 2 0.29 4.98 10.02
CA LEU A 2 1.56 5.61 10.42
C LEU A 2 2.70 4.59 10.69
N VAL A 3 2.46 3.53 11.47
CA VAL A 3 3.49 2.54 11.81
C VAL A 3 3.92 1.72 10.59
N GLY A 4 2.97 1.26 9.77
CA GLY A 4 3.26 0.52 8.53
C GLY A 4 3.97 1.38 7.48
N GLY A 5 3.56 2.63 7.31
CA GLY A 5 4.22 3.58 6.41
C GLY A 5 5.65 3.92 6.85
N ILE A 6 5.89 4.08 8.16
CA ILE A 6 7.25 4.28 8.69
C ILE A 6 8.11 3.04 8.45
N LEU A 7 7.59 1.83 8.71
CA LEU A 7 8.31 0.57 8.46
C LEU A 7 8.69 0.41 6.98
N VAL A 8 7.77 0.73 6.07
CA VAL A 8 8.03 0.74 4.62
C VAL A 8 9.05 1.82 4.24
N MET A 9 8.98 3.02 4.84
CA MET A 9 9.94 4.11 4.57
C MET A 9 11.37 3.79 5.03
N ILE A 10 11.54 3.20 6.22
CA ILE A 10 12.87 2.86 6.77
C ILE A 10 13.39 1.51 6.26
N GLY A 11 12.56 0.77 5.52
CA GLY A 11 12.91 -0.50 4.89
C GLY A 11 12.88 -1.72 5.82
N LEU A 12 12.47 -1.57 7.08
CA LEU A 12 12.42 -2.68 8.04
C LEU A 12 11.19 -3.56 7.78
N PHE A 13 11.39 -4.86 7.52
CA PHE A 13 10.31 -5.79 7.14
C PHE A 13 9.50 -5.30 5.92
N THR A 14 10.17 -4.70 4.93
CA THR A 14 9.52 -4.02 3.78
C THR A 14 8.46 -4.88 3.11
N ARG A 15 8.74 -6.18 2.88
CA ARG A 15 7.83 -7.08 2.16
C ARG A 15 6.51 -7.31 2.92
N PRO A 16 6.51 -7.85 4.16
CA PRO A 16 5.27 -8.07 4.90
C PRO A 16 4.58 -6.76 5.30
N ALA A 17 5.32 -5.69 5.63
CA ALA A 17 4.73 -4.40 5.96
C ALA A 17 3.99 -3.79 4.77
N ALA A 18 4.60 -3.80 3.58
CA ALA A 18 3.96 -3.31 2.36
C ALA A 18 2.77 -4.19 1.93
N PHE A 19 2.83 -5.51 2.14
CA PHE A 19 1.69 -6.39 1.88
C PHE A 19 0.48 -6.03 2.76
N ILE A 20 0.70 -5.86 4.07
CA ILE A 20 -0.36 -5.44 5.01
C ILE A 20 -0.93 -4.07 4.60
N CYS A 21 -0.07 -3.08 4.30
CA CYS A 21 -0.50 -1.74 3.86
C CYS A 21 -1.28 -1.77 2.55
N SER A 22 -0.95 -2.65 1.61
CA SER A 22 -1.74 -2.82 0.39
C SER A 22 -3.16 -3.34 0.70
N GLY A 23 -3.27 -4.29 1.63
CA GLY A 23 -4.54 -4.82 2.10
C GLY A 23 -5.38 -3.78 2.83
N THR A 24 -4.79 -2.95 3.68
CA THR A 24 -5.53 -1.88 4.38
C THR A 24 -6.08 -0.84 3.39
N MET A 25 -5.30 -0.47 2.37
CA MET A 25 -5.77 0.42 1.31
C MET A 25 -6.87 -0.19 0.44
N ALA A 26 -6.79 -1.50 0.13
CA ALA A 26 -7.84 -2.20 -0.60
C ALA A 26 -9.16 -2.23 0.18
N VAL A 27 -9.12 -2.51 1.48
CA VAL A 27 -10.30 -2.45 2.37
C VAL A 27 -10.85 -1.03 2.45
N ALA A 28 -9.98 -0.02 2.63
CA ALA A 28 -10.39 1.38 2.69
C ALA A 28 -11.05 1.83 1.38
N TYR A 29 -10.54 1.42 0.22
CA TYR A 29 -11.15 1.67 -1.07
C TYR A 29 -12.57 1.12 -1.12
N TRP A 30 -12.79 -0.14 -0.73
CA TRP A 30 -14.12 -0.73 -0.80
C TRP A 30 -15.10 -0.11 0.20
N MET A 31 -14.64 0.24 1.39
CA MET A 31 -15.46 0.88 2.43
C MET A 31 -15.89 2.31 2.07
N ALA A 32 -15.02 3.09 1.41
CA ALA A 32 -15.29 4.52 1.16
C ALA A 32 -15.69 4.85 -0.29
N HIS A 33 -15.28 4.03 -1.26
CA HIS A 33 -15.37 4.34 -2.69
C HIS A 33 -16.00 3.23 -3.53
N GLY A 34 -15.65 1.96 -3.27
CA GLY A 34 -16.06 0.81 -4.10
C GLY A 34 -17.56 0.53 -4.16
N MET A 35 -18.33 1.00 -3.17
CA MET A 35 -19.80 0.92 -3.21
C MET A 35 -20.47 1.99 -4.08
N ARG A 36 -19.75 3.05 -4.47
CA ARG A 36 -20.27 4.10 -5.37
C ARG A 36 -20.05 3.72 -6.82
N ASP A 37 -18.82 3.34 -7.16
CA ASP A 37 -18.44 2.78 -8.45
C ASP A 37 -17.24 1.86 -8.26
N VAL A 38 -17.04 0.90 -9.16
CA VAL A 38 -15.86 0.00 -9.09
C VAL A 38 -14.61 0.70 -9.61
N PHE A 39 -14.75 1.65 -10.52
CA PHE A 39 -13.64 2.36 -11.14
C PHE A 39 -13.19 3.57 -10.28
N PRO A 40 -11.90 3.64 -9.87
CA PRO A 40 -11.39 4.71 -9.01
C PRO A 40 -11.60 6.12 -9.58
N MET A 41 -11.57 6.22 -10.92
CA MET A 41 -11.75 7.46 -11.68
C MET A 41 -13.18 8.02 -11.56
N LEU A 42 -14.16 7.18 -11.23
CA LEU A 42 -15.57 7.55 -11.14
C LEU A 42 -16.05 7.80 -9.70
N ASN A 43 -15.33 7.29 -8.69
CA ASN A 43 -15.72 7.38 -7.27
C ASN A 43 -14.76 8.20 -6.39
N GLY A 44 -13.72 8.81 -6.98
CA GLY A 44 -12.71 9.59 -6.26
C GLY A 44 -11.75 8.75 -5.40
N GLY A 45 -11.68 7.44 -5.61
CA GLY A 45 -10.83 6.50 -4.89
C GLY A 45 -9.46 6.28 -5.54
N GLU A 46 -9.06 7.17 -6.46
CA GLU A 46 -7.78 7.11 -7.20
C GLU A 46 -6.58 6.95 -6.28
N LEU A 47 -6.48 7.74 -5.21
CA LEU A 47 -5.37 7.68 -4.27
C LEU A 47 -5.33 6.36 -3.50
N ALA A 48 -6.49 5.87 -3.04
CA ALA A 48 -6.57 4.60 -2.33
C ALA A 48 -6.16 3.41 -3.22
N ALA A 49 -6.61 3.42 -4.49
CA ALA A 49 -6.19 2.43 -5.47
C ALA A 49 -4.68 2.54 -5.79
N MET A 50 -4.16 3.75 -6.00
CA MET A 50 -2.74 3.97 -6.27
C MET A 50 -1.86 3.51 -5.11
N TYR A 51 -2.18 3.90 -3.87
CA TYR A 51 -1.42 3.46 -2.70
C TYR A 51 -1.49 1.94 -2.52
N CYS A 52 -2.66 1.32 -2.73
CA CYS A 52 -2.80 -0.14 -2.73
C CYS A 52 -1.79 -0.80 -3.69
N PHE A 53 -1.78 -0.41 -4.96
CA PHE A 53 -0.89 -1.01 -5.97
C PHE A 53 0.59 -0.68 -5.75
N VAL A 54 0.91 0.53 -5.29
CA VAL A 54 2.29 0.92 -4.94
C VAL A 54 2.82 0.06 -3.81
N PHE A 55 2.05 -0.12 -2.74
CA PHE A 55 2.45 -1.00 -1.64
C PHE A 55 2.55 -2.46 -2.08
N LEU A 56 1.65 -2.92 -2.94
CA LEU A 56 1.72 -4.28 -3.51
C LEU A 56 2.98 -4.48 -4.37
N PHE A 57 3.35 -3.47 -5.16
CA PHE A 57 4.60 -3.46 -5.93
C PHE A 57 5.82 -3.51 -5.02
N ILE A 58 5.84 -2.70 -3.95
CA ILE A 58 6.92 -2.72 -2.96
C ILE A 58 7.00 -4.08 -2.27
N ALA A 59 5.86 -4.72 -1.95
CA ALA A 59 5.82 -6.06 -1.37
C ALA A 59 6.44 -7.12 -2.30
N ALA A 60 6.19 -7.03 -3.61
CA ALA A 60 6.72 -7.94 -4.62
C ALA A 60 8.22 -7.69 -4.89
N LYS A 61 8.59 -6.43 -5.18
CA LYS A 61 9.96 -6.01 -5.50
C LYS A 61 10.91 -6.17 -4.32
N GLY A 62 10.42 -5.91 -3.11
CA GLY A 62 11.21 -5.94 -1.90
C GLY A 62 11.96 -4.63 -1.61
N PRO A 63 12.84 -4.66 -0.59
CA PRO A 63 13.50 -3.48 -0.03
C PRO A 63 14.39 -2.73 -1.03
N GLY A 64 14.44 -1.40 -0.91
CA GLY A 64 15.29 -0.53 -1.73
C GLY A 64 16.77 -0.53 -1.32
N ILE A 65 17.61 0.17 -2.10
CA ILE A 65 19.06 0.26 -1.88
C ILE A 65 19.41 0.95 -0.54
N TRP A 66 18.47 1.63 0.11
CA TRP A 66 18.67 2.27 1.40
C TRP A 66 17.93 1.57 2.55
N SER A 67 17.39 0.38 2.30
CA SER A 67 16.69 -0.40 3.31
C SER A 67 17.63 -0.88 4.41
N LEU A 68 17.20 -0.73 5.67
CA LEU A 68 17.89 -1.28 6.84
C LEU A 68 17.85 -2.81 6.91
N ASP A 69 16.86 -3.43 6.24
CA ASP A 69 16.70 -4.88 6.11
C ASP A 69 17.08 -5.32 4.69
N LYS A 70 18.35 -5.08 4.31
CA LYS A 70 18.94 -5.67 3.11
C LYS A 70 19.54 -7.02 3.50
N SER A 71 18.74 -8.08 3.42
CA SER A 71 19.23 -9.46 3.46
C SER A 71 18.75 -10.21 2.23
#